data_AF-A0A9Q0KAQ0-F1
#
_entry.id   AF-A0A9Q0KAQ0-F1
#
_cell.length_a   1.000
_cell.length_b   1.000
_cell.length_c   1.000
_cell.angle_alpha   90.00
_cell.angle_beta   90.00
_cell.angle_gamma   90.00
#
_symmetry.space_group_name_H-M   'P 1'
#
loop_
_entity.id
_entity.type
_entity.pdbx_description
1 polymer ?
#
loop_
_entity_poly.entity_id
_entity_poly.type
_entity_poly.pdbx_seq_one_letter_code
_entity_poly.pdbx_strand_id
1 'polypeptide(L)'
;MLDTLLCFQTGPTILRSRTVFEDATPELVRDFFWDDEFRPRWDPMLSYFKILEECGHTGMMIVHWIKKFPFFCSDREYIIGRRIWESGKTYYCVTKVSP
;
A
#
# COMPACT_ATOMS: atom_id res chain seq x y z
N MET A 1 -2.64 -10.37 17.64
CA MET A 1 -4.02 -10.05 18.05
C MET A 1 -4.46 -8.86 17.22
N LEU A 2 -5.40 -9.03 16.29
CA LEU A 2 -5.88 -7.97 15.40
C LEU A 2 -7.08 -7.28 16.07
N ASP A 3 -6.82 -6.20 16.81
CA ASP A 3 -7.88 -5.36 17.35
C ASP A 3 -8.36 -4.39 16.26
N THR A 4 -9.52 -4.68 15.67
CA THR A 4 -10.18 -3.79 14.70
C THR A 4 -11.20 -2.94 15.44
N LEU A 5 -10.83 -1.69 15.77
CA LEU A 5 -11.77 -0.71 16.31
C LEU A 5 -12.48 -0.01 15.15
N LEU A 6 -13.74 -0.40 14.89
CA LEU A 6 -14.64 0.30 13.98
C LEU A 6 -15.21 1.53 14.71
N CYS A 7 -14.73 2.72 14.39
CA CYS A 7 -15.33 3.97 14.86
C CYS A 7 -16.34 4.48 13.83
N PHE A 8 -17.64 4.31 14.10
CA PHE A 8 -18.71 4.93 13.33
C PHE A 8 -19.03 6.31 13.94
N GLN A 9 -18.33 7.36 13.49
CA GLN A 9 -18.74 8.75 13.73
C GLN A 9 -18.71 9.50 12.38
N THR A 10 -19.90 9.60 11.76
CA THR A 10 -20.26 10.55 10.69
C THR A 10 -19.21 10.81 9.59
N GLY A 11 -18.81 9.76 8.86
CA GLY A 11 -17.90 9.84 7.72
C GLY A 11 -17.87 8.52 6.92
N PRO A 12 -17.16 8.45 5.78
CA PRO A 12 -16.93 7.18 5.10
C PRO A 12 -16.25 6.20 6.05
N THR A 13 -16.61 4.92 5.97
CA THR A 13 -16.05 3.88 6.86
C THR A 13 -14.52 3.89 6.81
N ILE A 14 -13.88 4.11 7.96
CA ILE A 14 -12.42 4.09 8.10
C ILE A 14 -12.01 2.76 8.72
N LEU A 15 -11.20 1.99 7.99
CA LEU A 15 -10.54 0.80 8.52
C LEU A 15 -9.19 1.20 9.12
N ARG A 16 -8.97 0.87 10.40
CA ARG A 16 -7.70 1.05 11.09
C ARG A 16 -7.27 -0.27 11.71
N SER A 17 -6.05 -0.71 11.37
CA SER A 17 -5.43 -1.88 11.97
C SER A 17 -4.06 -1.52 12.57
N ARG A 18 -3.61 -2.34 13.52
CA ARG A 18 -2.24 -2.31 14.07
C ARG A 18 -1.69 -3.72 14.04
N THR A 19 -0.49 -3.87 13.49
CA THR A 19 0.24 -5.14 13.43
C THR A 19 1.61 -4.95 14.07
N VAL A 20 2.06 -5.93 14.86
CA VAL A 20 3.41 -5.99 15.41
C VAL A 20 4.18 -7.06 14.65
N PHE A 21 5.33 -6.69 14.10
CA PHE A 21 6.26 -7.61 13.47
C PHE A 21 7.40 -7.86 14.46
N GLU A 22 7.51 -9.09 14.96
CA GLU A 22 8.62 -9.53 15.80
C GLU A 22 9.83 -9.83 14.91
N ASP A 23 11.04 -9.63 15.43
CA ASP A 23 12.31 -9.94 14.74
C ASP A 23 12.52 -9.30 13.35
N ALA A 24 11.86 -8.16 13.10
CA ALA A 24 12.00 -7.39 11.86
C ALA A 24 12.37 -5.93 12.15
N THR A 25 13.26 -5.37 11.33
CA THR A 25 13.58 -3.93 11.42
C THR A 25 12.55 -3.09 10.65
N PRO A 26 12.34 -1.80 11.03
CA PRO A 26 11.45 -0.92 10.29
C PRO A 26 11.77 -0.79 8.81
N GLU A 27 13.06 -0.80 8.44
CA GLU A 27 13.54 -0.71 7.06
C GLU A 27 13.18 -1.96 6.25
N LEU A 28 13.29 -3.14 6.87
CA LEU A 28 12.89 -4.40 6.22
C LEU A 28 11.39 -4.41 5.92
N VAL A 29 10.57 -4.01 6.91
CA VAL A 29 9.11 -3.93 6.74
C VAL A 29 8.73 -2.89 5.69
N ARG A 30 9.42 -1.75 5.69
CA ARG A 30 9.27 -0.70 4.68
C ARG A 30 9.51 -1.24 3.27
N ASP A 31 10.66 -1.87 3.04
CA ASP A 31 11.05 -2.37 1.72
C ASP A 31 10.13 -3.51 1.26
N PHE A 32 9.76 -4.42 2.17
CA PHE A 32 8.82 -5.50 1.90
C PHE A 32 7.47 -5.03 1.34
N PHE A 33 6.91 -3.94 1.89
CA PHE A 33 5.61 -3.41 1.44
C PHE A 33 5.71 -2.45 0.25
N TRP A 34 6.88 -1.86 0.01
CA TRP A 34 7.09 -0.88 -1.06
C TRP A 34 7.53 -1.51 -2.39
N ASP A 35 8.06 -2.74 -2.35
CA ASP A 35 8.53 -3.49 -3.51
C ASP A 35 7.37 -4.14 -4.29
N ASP A 36 6.99 -3.51 -5.41
CA ASP A 36 5.96 -4.04 -6.31
C ASP A 36 6.42 -5.28 -7.10
N GLU A 37 7.72 -5.46 -7.33
CA GLU A 37 8.26 -6.62 -8.05
C GLU A 37 8.19 -7.88 -7.19
N PHE A 38 8.45 -7.73 -5.88
CA PHE A 38 8.35 -8.82 -4.92
C PHE A 38 6.90 -9.15 -4.53
N ARG A 39 6.00 -8.16 -4.61
CA ARG A 39 4.63 -8.26 -4.12
C ARG A 39 3.80 -9.43 -4.65
N PRO A 40 3.87 -9.85 -5.92
CA PRO A 40 3.14 -11.01 -6.43
C PRO A 40 3.44 -12.32 -5.68
N ARG A 41 4.55 -12.40 -4.94
CA ARG A 41 4.87 -13.58 -4.10
C ARG A 41 3.96 -13.74 -2.90
N TRP A 42 3.33 -12.67 -2.40
CA TRP A 42 2.48 -12.71 -1.21
C TRP A 42 1.08 -12.13 -1.43
N ASP A 43 0.88 -11.24 -2.42
CA ASP A 43 -0.42 -10.73 -2.86
C ASP A 43 -0.74 -11.27 -4.26
N PRO A 44 -1.33 -12.48 -4.37
CA PRO A 44 -1.62 -13.10 -5.66
C PRO A 44 -2.69 -12.34 -6.47
N MET A 45 -3.35 -11.35 -5.86
CA MET A 45 -4.31 -10.51 -6.56
C MET A 45 -3.62 -9.44 -7.41
N LEU A 46 -2.38 -9.04 -7.12
CA LEU A 46 -1.66 -8.08 -7.97
C LEU A 46 -1.17 -8.77 -9.24
N SER A 47 -1.82 -8.52 -10.38
CA SER A 47 -1.50 -9.18 -11.65
C SER A 47 -0.62 -8.35 -12.58
N TYR A 48 -0.58 -7.03 -12.37
CA TYR A 48 0.22 -6.11 -13.16
C TYR A 48 0.57 -4.90 -12.30
N PHE A 49 1.80 -4.42 -12.47
CA PHE A 49 2.24 -3.13 -11.93
C PHE A 49 3.14 -2.44 -12.95
N LYS A 50 3.12 -1.11 -12.95
CA LYS A 50 4.07 -0.27 -13.70
C LYS A 50 4.26 1.05 -12.98
N ILE A 51 5.52 1.46 -12.83
CA ILE A 51 5.85 2.83 -12.40
C ILE A 51 5.64 3.75 -13.61
N LEU A 52 4.77 4.75 -13.46
CA LEU A 52 4.46 5.74 -14.49
C LEU A 52 5.34 6.99 -14.35
N GLU A 53 5.56 7.43 -13.11
CA GLU A 53 6.37 8.60 -12.79
C GLU A 53 7.04 8.43 -11.42
N GLU A 54 8.24 8.99 -11.27
CA GLU A 54 8.96 9.04 -10.01
C GLU A 54 9.64 10.41 -9.84
N CYS A 55 9.36 11.08 -8.73
CA CYS A 55 9.99 12.33 -8.36
C CYS A 55 11.16 12.05 -7.40
N GLY A 56 12.39 12.02 -7.93
CA GLY A 56 13.60 11.72 -7.16
C GLY A 56 13.89 12.69 -6.00
N HIS A 57 13.31 13.90 -5.99
CA HIS A 57 13.49 14.86 -4.90
C HIS A 57 12.55 14.62 -3.71
N THR A 58 11.35 14.10 -3.96
CA THR A 58 10.31 13.98 -2.92
C THR A 58 10.01 12.52 -2.54
N GLY A 59 10.44 11.57 -3.36
CA GLY A 59 10.09 10.15 -3.24
C GLY A 59 8.63 9.85 -3.60
N MET A 60 7.93 10.80 -4.26
CA MET A 60 6.58 10.58 -4.77
C MET A 60 6.62 9.76 -6.05
N MET A 61 5.73 8.80 -6.18
CA MET A 61 5.59 7.96 -7.36
C MET A 61 4.14 7.94 -7.83
N ILE A 62 3.95 7.84 -9.14
CA ILE A 62 2.68 7.46 -9.74
C ILE A 62 2.84 6.04 -10.28
N VAL A 63 1.98 5.12 -9.84
CA VAL A 63 2.01 3.72 -10.24
C VAL A 63 0.66 3.27 -10.78
N HIS A 64 0.70 2.37 -11.77
CA HIS A 64 -0.47 1.72 -12.32
C HIS A 64 -0.49 0.27 -11.83
N TRP A 65 -1.54 -0.12 -11.11
CA TRP A 65 -1.79 -1.51 -10.71
C TRP A 65 -3.08 -2.07 -11.31
N ILE A 66 -3.06 -3.36 -11.66
CA ILE A 66 -4.28 -4.14 -11.94
C ILE A 66 -4.37 -5.25 -10.92
N LYS A 67 -5.50 -5.31 -10.20
CA LYS A 67 -5.81 -6.37 -9.25
C LYS A 67 -6.87 -7.32 -9.82
N LYS A 68 -6.55 -8.62 -9.85
CA LYS A 68 -7.47 -9.71 -10.18
C LYS A 68 -8.23 -10.15 -8.95
N PHE A 69 -9.55 -10.14 -9.06
CA PHE A 69 -10.46 -10.67 -8.06
C PHE A 69 -11.03 -12.01 -8.54
N PRO A 70 -11.63 -12.82 -7.65
CA PRO A 70 -12.33 -14.03 -8.07
C PRO A 70 -13.34 -13.74 -9.19
N PHE A 71 -13.57 -14.73 -10.06
CA PHE A 71 -14.23 -14.62 -11.37
C PHE A 71 -15.63 -13.97 -11.41
N PHE A 72 -16.28 -13.75 -10.27
CA PHE A 72 -17.54 -13.02 -10.19
C PHE A 72 -17.36 -11.49 -10.14
N CYS A 73 -16.12 -10.99 -10.10
CA CYS A 73 -15.79 -9.57 -10.13
C CYS A 73 -14.92 -9.24 -11.34
N SER A 74 -15.12 -8.06 -11.92
CA SER A 74 -14.15 -7.50 -12.87
C SER A 74 -12.83 -7.18 -12.18
N ASP A 75 -11.75 -7.26 -12.97
CA ASP A 75 -10.44 -6.76 -12.56
C ASP A 75 -10.56 -5.28 -12.19
N ARG A 76 -9.79 -4.87 -11.18
CA ARG A 76 -9.75 -3.48 -10.73
C ARG A 76 -8.45 -2.83 -11.16
N GLU A 77 -8.59 -1.79 -11.98
CA GLU A 77 -7.49 -0.96 -12.44
C GLU A 77 -7.35 0.27 -11.55
N TYR A 78 -6.11 0.61 -11.18
CA TYR A 78 -5.80 1.72 -10.30
C TYR A 78 -4.62 2.53 -10.81
N ILE A 79 -4.79 3.84 -10.90
CA ILE A 79 -3.70 4.81 -10.93
C ILE A 79 -3.51 5.34 -9.51
N ILE A 80 -2.33 5.19 -8.96
CA ILE A 80 -2.04 5.41 -7.55
C ILE A 80 -0.92 6.44 -7.44
N GLY A 81 -1.19 7.55 -6.76
CA GLY A 81 -0.15 8.41 -6.22
C GLY A 81 0.28 7.88 -4.87
N ARG A 82 1.57 7.57 -4.69
CA ARG A 82 2.12 7.10 -3.42
C ARG A 82 3.41 7.83 -3.07
N ARG A 83 3.69 7.92 -1.77
CA ARG A 83 4.94 8.48 -1.25
C ARG A 83 5.33 7.79 0.03
N ILE A 84 6.64 7.61 0.21
CA ILE A 84 7.24 7.19 1.47
C ILE A 84 8.23 8.25 1.95
N TRP A 85 8.26 8.50 3.26
CA TRP A 85 9.22 9.40 3.87
C TRP A 85 9.57 8.97 5.29
N GLU A 86 10.75 9.40 5.73
CA GLU A 86 11.24 9.18 7.09
C GLU A 86 11.02 10.44 7.94
N SER A 87 10.64 10.24 9.19
CA SER A 87 10.66 11.30 10.20
C SER A 87 11.07 10.71 11.55
N GLY A 88 12.22 11.16 12.05
CA GLY A 88 12.82 10.61 13.26
C GLY A 88 13.32 9.19 13.04
N LYS A 89 12.66 8.21 13.67
CA LYS A 89 12.95 6.76 13.54
C LYS A 89 11.75 6.00 12.96
N THR A 90 10.88 6.70 12.26
CA THR A 90 9.60 6.18 11.77
C THR A 90 9.47 6.44 10.28
N TYR A 91 9.06 5.42 9.54
CA TYR A 91 8.67 5.54 8.14
C TYR A 91 7.16 5.75 8.03
N TYR A 92 6.77 6.70 7.18
CA TYR A 92 5.40 7.00 6.84
C TYR A 92 5.19 6.74 5.36
N CYS A 93 4.11 6.04 5.04
CA CYS A 93 3.71 5.73 3.68
C CYS A 93 2.28 6.23 3.48
N VAL A 94 2.06 6.92 2.36
CA VAL A 94 0.72 7.28 1.90
C VAL A 94 0.52 6.75 0.49
N THR A 95 -0.67 6.23 0.24
CA THR A 95 -1.11 5.73 -1.06
C THR A 95 -2.52 6.25 -1.28
N LYS A 96 -2.73 6.96 -2.39
CA LYS A 96 -4.03 7.51 -2.77
C LYS A 96 -4.31 7.15 -4.22
N VAL A 97 -5.48 6.58 -4.46
CA VAL A 97 -5.97 6.32 -5.81
C VAL A 97 -6.37 7.66 -6.44
N SER A 98 -5.90 7.93 -7.65
CA SER A 98 -6.37 9.04 -8.47
C SER A 98 -7.81 8.75 -8.93
N PRO A 99 -8.71 9.76 -8.93
CA PRO A 99 -10.00 9.65 -9.61
C PRO A 99 -9.86 9.27 -11.08
#